data_AF-A0A7Z0BBU2-F1
#
_entry.id   AF-A0A7Z0BBU2-F1
#
_cell.length_a   1.000
_cell.length_b   1.000
_cell.length_c   1.000
_cell.angle_alpha   90.00
_cell.angle_beta   90.00
_cell.angle_gamma   90.00
#
_symmetry.space_group_name_H-M   'P 1'
#
loop_
_entity.id
_entity.type
_entity.pdbx_description
1 polymer ?
#
loop_
_entity_poly.entity_id
_entity_poly.type
_entity_poly.pdbx_seq_one_letter_code
_entity_poly.pdbx_strand_id
1 'polypeptide(L)'
;MSSSAPCFNASEAASQLGVSIKALRLYEQQGLVTPGRTAAGYRVYGPNEMDRAGEIVALRALGLSLAQVARVLDGDPQSLATALAAHETALNNELQDLVQKLDRIRRVRSDLARGQMPVDGELTRLIDRTGISVEFALPWPWGGEHFEVRDIRPLNYIIGSLGSGKTRLALRLAETLPDAVFLGLDRLQDKGVAALDLLKADATLKSRVDRAVEWLVDEGATESEALTILLVAFEADGPAALVVDMVEQDLDGVTQEALITFLRLRASAGVRPFFLMTRSSAILDLAAIGPDEAIILCPANHSAPVRVAPYPGAPGYEAVATCLATPEVRARIARQPETTAGEATINTPQTHAPRDS
;
A
#
# COMPACT_ATOMS: atom_id res chain seq x y z
N MET A 1 49.23 -5.53 -1.28
CA MET A 1 48.32 -6.55 -0.71
C MET A 1 46.92 -6.17 -1.13
N SER A 2 46.42 -6.77 -2.21
CA SER A 2 45.10 -6.43 -2.75
C SER A 2 44.05 -7.02 -1.82
N SER A 3 43.40 -6.16 -1.02
CA SER A 3 42.18 -6.52 -0.32
C SER A 3 41.17 -6.92 -1.39
N SER A 4 40.78 -8.20 -1.43
CA SER A 4 39.65 -8.65 -2.23
C SER A 4 38.44 -7.91 -1.70
N ALA A 5 37.98 -6.91 -2.44
CA ALA A 5 36.83 -6.12 -2.03
C ALA A 5 35.64 -7.06 -1.79
N PRO A 6 34.83 -6.82 -0.75
CA PRO A 6 33.79 -7.75 -0.34
C PRO A 6 32.78 -7.94 -1.47
N CYS A 7 32.53 -9.19 -1.83
CA CYS A 7 31.48 -9.59 -2.73
C CYS A 7 30.28 -10.06 -1.92
N PHE A 8 29.08 -9.62 -2.29
CA PHE A 8 27.85 -9.91 -1.57
C PHE A 8 26.97 -10.89 -2.36
N ASN A 9 26.26 -11.76 -1.65
CA ASN A 9 25.15 -12.49 -2.26
C ASN A 9 23.91 -11.59 -2.38
N ALA A 10 22.88 -12.02 -3.10
CA ALA A 10 21.68 -11.21 -3.35
C ALA A 10 20.95 -10.74 -2.07
N SER A 11 20.95 -11.56 -1.01
CA SER A 11 20.29 -11.20 0.25
C SER A 11 21.09 -10.14 1.02
N GLU A 12 22.41 -10.28 1.04
CA GLU A 12 23.31 -9.32 1.69
C GLU A 12 23.29 -7.98 0.97
N ALA A 13 23.40 -7.99 -0.37
CA ALA A 13 23.32 -6.79 -1.20
C ALA A 13 21.99 -6.05 -0.98
N ALA A 14 20.87 -6.78 -0.99
CA ALA A 14 19.53 -6.24 -0.75
C ALA A 14 19.45 -5.56 0.64
N SER A 15 19.93 -6.24 1.67
CA SER A 15 19.96 -5.71 3.03
C SER A 15 20.83 -4.46 3.16
N GLN A 16 21.99 -4.42 2.50
CA GLN A 16 22.92 -3.30 2.60
C GLN A 16 22.41 -2.06 1.85
N LEU A 17 21.70 -2.27 0.74
CA LEU A 17 21.11 -1.21 -0.08
C LEU A 17 19.72 -0.78 0.40
N GLY A 18 19.14 -1.49 1.38
CA GLY A 18 17.79 -1.21 1.87
C GLY A 18 16.69 -1.48 0.84
N VAL A 19 16.91 -2.44 -0.07
CA VAL A 19 15.95 -2.80 -1.12
C VAL A 19 15.58 -4.29 -1.03
N SER A 20 14.52 -4.68 -1.72
CA SER A 20 14.15 -6.10 -1.80
C SER A 20 15.05 -6.87 -2.78
N ILE A 21 15.17 -8.18 -2.59
CA ILE A 21 15.83 -9.07 -3.58
C ILE A 21 15.11 -8.98 -4.95
N LYS A 22 13.78 -8.73 -4.94
CA LYS A 22 13.00 -8.51 -6.16
C LYS A 22 13.48 -7.27 -6.92
N ALA A 23 13.78 -6.17 -6.21
CA ALA A 23 14.32 -4.96 -6.83
C ALA A 23 15.68 -5.19 -7.50
N LEU A 24 16.60 -5.91 -6.85
CA LEU A 24 17.89 -6.25 -7.46
C LEU A 24 17.77 -7.11 -8.72
N ARG A 25 16.79 -8.02 -8.76
CA ARG A 25 16.49 -8.82 -9.96
C ARG A 25 15.89 -7.95 -11.06
N LEU A 26 15.05 -6.99 -10.70
CA LEU A 26 14.48 -6.04 -11.65
C LEU A 26 15.58 -5.17 -12.27
N TYR A 27 16.55 -4.70 -11.50
CA TYR A 27 17.70 -3.95 -12.03
C TYR A 27 18.53 -4.77 -13.02
N GLU A 28 18.73 -6.07 -12.76
CA GLU A 28 19.37 -6.98 -13.71
C GLU A 28 18.53 -7.20 -14.96
N GLN A 29 17.22 -7.39 -14.83
CA GLN A 29 16.31 -7.58 -15.96
C GLN A 29 16.27 -6.36 -16.89
N GLN A 30 16.36 -5.16 -16.33
CA GLN A 30 16.43 -3.90 -17.06
C GLN A 30 17.86 -3.56 -17.54
N GLY A 31 18.84 -4.45 -17.32
CA GLY A 31 20.23 -4.26 -17.75
C GLY A 31 21.00 -3.18 -16.98
N LEU A 32 20.45 -2.65 -15.89
CA LEU A 32 21.05 -1.57 -15.11
C LEU A 32 22.20 -2.05 -14.21
N VAL A 33 22.15 -3.32 -13.78
CA VAL A 33 23.19 -3.99 -12.98
C VAL A 33 23.45 -5.37 -13.57
N THR A 34 24.71 -5.72 -13.79
CA THR A 34 25.09 -7.07 -14.27
C THR A 34 25.83 -7.84 -13.17
N PRO A 35 25.13 -8.60 -12.31
CA PRO A 35 25.79 -9.34 -11.25
C PRO A 35 26.67 -10.46 -11.80
N GLY A 36 27.82 -10.66 -11.17
CA GLY A 36 28.62 -11.88 -11.35
C GLY A 36 27.86 -13.12 -10.89
N ARG A 37 28.40 -14.31 -11.19
CA ARG A 37 27.82 -15.58 -10.74
C ARG A 37 28.87 -16.50 -10.14
N THR A 38 28.51 -17.22 -9.07
CA THR A 38 29.34 -18.30 -8.52
C THR A 38 29.39 -19.49 -9.47
N ALA A 39 30.31 -20.42 -9.24
CA ALA A 39 30.37 -21.68 -9.98
C ALA A 39 29.06 -22.51 -9.90
N ALA A 40 28.29 -22.34 -8.81
CA ALA A 40 26.99 -22.96 -8.63
C ALA A 40 25.83 -22.17 -9.28
N GLY A 41 26.11 -21.03 -9.92
CA GLY A 41 25.13 -20.21 -10.65
C GLY A 41 24.42 -19.14 -9.82
N TYR A 42 24.78 -18.94 -8.55
CA TYR A 42 24.18 -17.90 -7.69
C TYR A 42 24.73 -16.51 -8.01
N ARG A 43 23.88 -15.48 -7.91
CA ARG A 43 24.26 -14.07 -8.12
C ARG A 43 25.24 -13.57 -7.07
N VAL A 44 26.24 -12.82 -7.52
CA VAL A 44 27.27 -12.17 -6.72
C VAL A 44 27.39 -10.72 -7.15
N TYR A 45 27.38 -9.81 -6.19
CA TYR A 45 27.51 -8.38 -6.39
C TYR A 45 28.86 -7.94 -5.85
N GLY A 46 29.76 -7.54 -6.74
CA GLY A 46 31.03 -6.93 -6.38
C GLY A 46 30.88 -5.44 -6.12
N PRO A 47 31.99 -4.73 -5.84
CA PRO A 47 31.95 -3.30 -5.52
C PRO A 47 31.31 -2.45 -6.62
N ASN A 48 31.64 -2.70 -7.89
CA ASN A 48 31.09 -1.94 -9.01
C ASN A 48 29.58 -2.14 -9.11
N GLU A 49 29.08 -3.36 -8.91
CA GLU A 49 27.66 -3.63 -8.94
C GLU A 49 26.94 -3.00 -7.73
N MET A 50 27.58 -2.98 -6.56
CA MET A 50 27.05 -2.33 -5.36
C MET A 50 27.00 -0.81 -5.51
N ASP A 51 28.05 -0.18 -6.05
CA ASP A 51 28.09 1.26 -6.32
C ASP A 51 27.01 1.65 -7.32
N ARG A 52 26.90 0.89 -8.43
CA ARG A 52 25.87 1.09 -9.45
C ARG A 52 24.46 0.90 -8.89
N ALA A 53 24.24 -0.14 -8.10
CA ALA A 53 22.96 -0.38 -7.45
C ALA A 53 22.62 0.73 -6.45
N GLY A 54 23.59 1.22 -5.69
CA GLY A 54 23.42 2.37 -4.79
C GLY A 54 23.01 3.64 -5.50
N GLU A 55 23.62 3.94 -6.65
CA GLU A 55 23.25 5.08 -7.50
C GLU A 55 21.81 4.94 -8.01
N ILE A 56 21.41 3.75 -8.46
CA ILE A 56 20.02 3.44 -8.85
C ILE A 56 19.07 3.66 -7.67
N VAL A 57 19.40 3.18 -6.47
CA VAL A 57 18.56 3.39 -5.27
C VAL A 57 18.38 4.88 -4.99
N ALA A 58 19.46 5.66 -5.06
CA ALA A 58 19.40 7.10 -4.82
C ALA A 58 18.50 7.82 -5.84
N LEU A 59 18.65 7.51 -7.14
CA LEU A 59 17.79 8.09 -8.17
C LEU A 59 16.34 7.64 -8.02
N ARG A 60 16.08 6.38 -7.65
CA ARG A 60 14.72 5.90 -7.34
C ARG A 60 14.10 6.64 -6.17
N ALA A 61 14.87 6.97 -5.14
CA ALA A 61 14.40 7.76 -4.00
C ALA A 61 14.03 9.21 -4.39
N LEU A 62 14.60 9.74 -5.49
CA LEU A 62 14.19 11.02 -6.08
C LEU A 62 12.92 10.91 -6.94
N GLY A 63 12.33 9.73 -7.07
CA GLY A 63 11.08 9.50 -7.80
C GLY A 63 11.25 9.19 -9.29
N LEU A 64 12.46 8.91 -9.77
CA LEU A 64 12.69 8.54 -11.17
C LEU A 64 12.13 7.14 -11.49
N SER A 65 11.57 6.97 -12.69
CA SER A 65 11.32 5.66 -13.28
C SER A 65 12.65 4.96 -13.61
N LEU A 66 12.68 3.64 -13.76
CA LEU A 66 13.88 2.89 -14.13
C LEU A 66 14.39 3.28 -15.52
N ALA A 67 13.50 3.63 -16.44
CA ALA A 67 13.90 4.18 -17.75
C ALA A 67 14.55 5.57 -17.62
N GLN A 68 14.04 6.44 -16.75
CA GLN A 68 14.69 7.72 -16.44
C GLN A 68 16.02 7.52 -15.72
N VAL A 69 16.11 6.57 -14.80
CA VAL A 69 17.36 6.17 -14.16
C VAL A 69 18.37 5.74 -15.22
N ALA A 70 18.00 4.87 -16.16
CA ALA A 70 18.86 4.47 -17.27
C ALA A 70 19.42 5.67 -18.03
N ARG A 71 18.55 6.62 -18.41
CA ARG A 71 18.94 7.86 -19.11
C ARG A 71 19.92 8.71 -18.32
N VAL A 72 19.67 8.92 -17.02
CA VAL A 72 20.58 9.70 -16.15
C VAL A 72 21.94 9.01 -16.08
N LEU A 73 21.94 7.69 -15.92
CA LEU A 73 23.16 6.90 -15.84
C LEU A 73 23.92 6.83 -17.17
N ASP A 74 23.24 7.06 -18.29
CA ASP A 74 23.83 7.22 -19.64
C ASP A 74 24.22 8.69 -19.95
N GLY A 75 24.04 9.60 -18.99
CA GLY A 75 24.50 10.98 -19.05
C GLY A 75 23.47 12.01 -19.48
N ASP A 76 22.16 11.74 -19.38
CA ASP A 76 21.10 12.73 -19.59
C ASP A 76 20.91 13.64 -18.35
N PRO A 77 21.38 14.90 -18.38
CA PRO A 77 21.25 15.81 -17.23
C PRO A 77 19.80 16.30 -17.02
N GLN A 78 18.94 16.21 -18.04
CA GLN A 78 17.59 16.78 -17.97
C GLN A 78 16.64 15.93 -17.13
N SER A 79 16.74 14.60 -17.21
CA SER A 79 16.01 13.70 -16.31
C SER A 79 16.39 13.92 -14.85
N LEU A 80 17.68 14.09 -14.56
CA LEU A 80 18.15 14.37 -13.21
C LEU A 80 17.67 15.72 -12.69
N ALA A 81 17.78 16.79 -13.50
CA ALA A 81 17.34 18.12 -13.12
C ALA A 81 15.83 18.17 -12.81
N THR A 82 15.02 17.50 -13.61
CA THR A 82 13.55 17.42 -13.41
C THR A 82 13.21 16.73 -12.09
N ALA A 83 13.88 15.61 -11.80
CA ALA A 83 13.65 14.87 -10.57
C ALA A 83 14.12 15.64 -9.31
N LEU A 84 15.26 16.32 -9.39
CA LEU A 84 15.74 17.17 -8.30
C LEU A 84 14.77 18.32 -8.01
N ALA A 85 14.21 18.97 -9.04
CA ALA A 85 13.20 20.01 -8.85
C ALA A 85 11.91 19.48 -8.22
N ALA A 86 11.46 18.29 -8.61
CA ALA A 86 10.32 17.62 -7.99
C ALA A 86 10.59 17.27 -6.52
N HIS A 87 11.79 16.76 -6.22
CA HIS A 87 12.20 16.43 -4.87
C HIS A 87 12.33 17.68 -3.97
N GLU A 88 12.89 18.78 -4.50
CA GLU A 88 12.94 20.08 -3.82
C GLU A 88 11.53 20.57 -3.47
N THR A 89 10.58 20.43 -4.41
CA THR A 89 9.17 20.79 -4.16
C THR A 89 8.57 19.94 -3.04
N ALA A 90 8.82 18.62 -3.05
CA ALA A 90 8.34 17.72 -2.00
C ALA A 90 8.92 18.07 -0.61
N LEU A 91 10.22 18.33 -0.52
CA LEU A 91 10.88 18.75 0.72
C LEU A 91 10.34 20.10 1.23
N ASN A 92 10.06 21.04 0.32
CA ASN A 92 9.45 22.32 0.70
C ASN A 92 8.04 22.13 1.28
N ASN A 93 7.24 21.21 0.72
CA ASN A 93 5.93 20.88 1.27
C ASN A 93 6.03 20.22 2.65
N GLU A 94 6.98 19.29 2.83
CA GLU A 94 7.24 18.66 4.13
C GLU A 94 7.68 19.71 5.18
N LEU A 95 8.54 20.65 4.79
CA LEU A 95 8.95 21.76 5.66
C LEU A 95 7.75 22.61 6.07
N GLN A 96 6.84 22.93 5.14
CA GLN A 96 5.63 23.67 5.45
C GLN A 96 4.73 22.92 6.44
N ASP A 97 4.55 21.61 6.26
CA ASP A 97 3.77 20.78 7.20
C ASP A 97 4.42 20.73 8.60
N LEU A 98 5.75 20.56 8.66
CA LEU A 98 6.51 20.60 9.91
C LEU A 98 6.39 21.95 10.62
N VAL A 99 6.43 23.07 9.89
CA VAL A 99 6.22 24.41 10.45
C VAL A 99 4.80 24.53 11.02
N GLN A 100 3.77 24.07 10.29
CA GLN A 100 2.40 24.09 10.79
C GLN A 100 2.22 23.26 12.06
N LYS A 101 2.86 22.09 12.12
CA LYS A 101 2.89 21.22 13.32
C LYS A 101 3.54 21.95 14.50
N LEU A 102 4.69 22.57 14.28
CA LEU A 102 5.39 23.34 15.31
C LEU A 102 4.52 24.48 15.85
N ASP A 103 3.79 25.18 14.99
CA ASP A 103 2.89 26.25 15.40
C ASP A 103 1.68 25.75 16.20
N ARG A 104 1.16 24.55 15.89
CA ARG A 104 0.15 23.91 16.76
C ARG A 104 0.71 23.60 18.15
N ILE A 105 1.93 23.05 18.24
CA ILE A 105 2.58 22.78 19.54
C ILE A 105 2.78 24.09 20.32
N ARG A 106 3.22 25.16 19.66
CA ARG A 106 3.40 26.48 20.29
C ARG A 106 2.10 27.07 20.83
N ARG A 107 0.99 26.92 20.09
CA ARG A 107 -0.35 27.33 20.55
C ARG A 107 -0.72 26.60 21.83
N VAL A 108 -0.65 25.27 21.83
CA VAL A 108 -0.99 24.44 22.99
C VAL A 108 -0.12 24.76 24.20
N ARG A 109 1.20 24.96 24.00
CA ARG A 109 2.09 25.42 25.09
C ARG A 109 1.68 26.79 25.65
N SER A 110 1.22 27.69 24.79
CA SER A 110 0.79 29.04 25.19
C SER A 110 -0.51 29.02 25.97
N ASP A 111 -1.46 28.17 25.57
CA ASP A 111 -2.75 28.03 26.25
C ASP A 111 -2.57 27.38 27.64
N LEU A 112 -1.71 26.35 27.73
CA LEU A 112 -1.29 25.77 29.00
C LEU A 112 -0.64 26.81 29.94
N ALA A 113 0.21 27.69 29.41
CA ALA A 113 0.82 28.77 30.20
C ALA A 113 -0.21 29.78 30.73
N ARG A 114 -1.38 29.89 30.08
CA ARG A 114 -2.52 30.71 30.55
C ARG A 114 -3.49 29.94 31.46
N GLY A 115 -3.15 28.71 31.86
CA GLY A 115 -4.01 27.86 32.68
C GLY A 115 -5.22 27.29 31.93
N GLN A 116 -5.24 27.39 30.59
CA GLN A 116 -6.26 26.80 29.75
C GLN A 116 -5.82 25.38 29.40
N MET A 117 -6.58 24.39 29.86
CA MET A 117 -6.36 23.02 29.40
C MET A 117 -6.78 22.92 27.92
N PRO A 118 -5.97 22.26 27.08
CA PRO A 118 -6.36 21.94 25.71
C PRO A 118 -7.71 21.23 25.72
N VAL A 119 -8.56 21.54 24.75
CA VAL A 119 -9.87 20.87 24.64
C VAL A 119 -9.65 19.37 24.37
N ASP A 120 -10.59 18.53 24.79
CA ASP A 120 -10.48 17.08 24.63
C ASP A 120 -10.15 16.70 23.16
N GLY A 121 -9.12 15.88 22.99
CA GLY A 121 -8.62 15.43 21.67
C GLY A 121 -7.57 16.33 21.01
N GLU A 122 -7.32 17.54 21.52
CA GLU A 122 -6.30 18.45 20.95
C GLU A 122 -4.87 17.92 21.17
N LEU A 123 -4.60 17.33 22.33
CA LEU A 123 -3.32 16.66 22.63
C LEU A 123 -3.09 15.43 21.75
N THR A 124 -4.15 14.68 21.42
CA THR A 124 -4.07 13.52 20.53
C THR A 124 -3.64 13.94 19.12
N ARG A 125 -4.23 15.02 18.60
CA ARG A 125 -3.91 15.59 17.27
C ARG A 125 -2.51 16.19 17.16
N LEU A 126 -1.82 16.45 18.28
CA LEU A 126 -0.43 16.95 18.31
C LEU A 126 0.61 15.83 18.23
N ILE A 127 0.29 14.65 18.76
CA ILE A 127 1.18 13.49 18.82
C ILE A 127 1.08 12.68 17.54
N ASP A 128 -0.11 12.67 16.93
CA ASP A 128 -0.35 11.99 15.68
C ASP A 128 0.43 12.66 14.53
N ARG A 129 1.36 11.91 13.92
CA ARG A 129 2.21 12.42 12.84
C ARG A 129 1.42 12.96 11.65
N THR A 130 0.16 12.56 11.50
CA THR A 130 -0.87 13.13 10.62
C THR A 130 -2.24 12.52 10.93
N GLY A 131 -2.38 11.77 12.03
CA GLY A 131 -3.45 10.80 12.25
C GLY A 131 -4.84 11.42 12.27
N ILE A 132 -5.43 11.54 11.09
CA ILE A 132 -6.87 11.47 10.94
C ILE A 132 -7.25 10.14 11.57
N SER A 133 -8.03 10.19 12.64
CA SER A 133 -8.72 9.02 13.15
C SER A 133 -10.17 9.12 12.74
N VAL A 134 -10.77 7.98 12.47
CA VAL A 134 -12.19 7.89 12.17
C VAL A 134 -12.80 6.79 12.99
N GLU A 135 -13.95 7.10 13.56
CA GLU A 135 -14.68 6.25 14.49
C GLU A 135 -16.12 6.12 13.98
N PHE A 136 -16.62 4.89 13.95
CA PHE A 136 -18.00 4.62 13.58
C PHE A 136 -18.46 3.26 14.11
N ALA A 137 -19.78 3.11 14.24
CA ALA A 137 -20.40 1.81 14.42
C ALA A 137 -20.27 0.99 13.11
N LEU A 138 -19.77 -0.24 13.20
CA LEU A 138 -19.62 -1.12 12.07
C LEU A 138 -20.99 -1.45 11.46
N PRO A 139 -21.12 -1.42 10.12
CA PRO A 139 -22.37 -1.81 9.48
C PRO A 139 -22.61 -3.32 9.63
N TRP A 140 -23.77 -3.80 9.19
CA TRP A 140 -23.95 -5.24 8.95
C TRP A 140 -22.81 -5.73 8.02
N PRO A 141 -22.14 -6.87 8.29
CA PRO A 141 -22.56 -7.97 9.15
C PRO A 141 -22.06 -7.95 10.61
N TRP A 142 -21.42 -6.87 11.08
CA TRP A 142 -20.72 -6.83 12.37
C TRP A 142 -21.56 -6.29 13.55
N GLY A 143 -22.87 -6.09 13.35
CA GLY A 143 -23.78 -5.83 14.46
C GLY A 143 -23.65 -4.47 15.16
N GLY A 144 -23.02 -3.47 14.55
CA GLY A 144 -22.96 -2.12 15.14
C GLY A 144 -21.83 -1.91 16.15
N GLU A 145 -20.92 -2.86 16.31
CA GLU A 145 -19.77 -2.71 17.20
C GLU A 145 -18.96 -1.45 16.86
N HIS A 146 -18.45 -0.79 17.90
CA HIS A 146 -17.59 0.38 17.76
C HIS A 146 -16.28 0.00 17.08
N PHE A 147 -15.92 0.73 16.02
CA PHE A 147 -14.68 0.53 15.31
C PHE A 147 -13.98 1.85 15.06
N GLU A 148 -12.68 1.84 15.31
CA GLU A 148 -11.83 3.01 15.20
C GLU A 148 -10.61 2.68 14.33
N VAL A 149 -10.40 3.48 13.29
CA VAL A 149 -9.16 3.48 12.53
C VAL A 149 -8.32 4.64 13.04
N ARG A 150 -7.33 4.30 13.88
CA ARG A 150 -6.28 5.24 14.32
C ARG A 150 -5.14 5.27 13.33
N ASP A 151 -4.44 6.40 13.27
CA ASP A 151 -3.17 6.50 12.53
C ASP A 151 -3.34 6.04 11.07
N ILE A 152 -4.29 6.69 10.37
CA ILE A 152 -4.54 6.50 8.95
C ILE A 152 -3.26 6.88 8.20
N ARG A 153 -2.74 5.91 7.45
CA ARG A 153 -1.51 6.09 6.67
C ARG A 153 -1.83 6.68 5.29
N PRO A 154 -0.85 7.22 4.56
CA PRO A 154 -1.08 7.61 3.16
C PRO A 154 -1.66 6.47 2.31
N LEU A 155 -1.24 5.22 2.54
CA LEU A 155 -1.80 4.03 1.88
C LEU A 155 -2.38 3.06 2.92
N ASN A 156 -3.65 2.70 2.77
CA ASN A 156 -4.34 1.75 3.64
C ASN A 156 -4.98 0.66 2.78
N TYR A 157 -4.58 -0.58 2.99
CA TYR A 157 -5.12 -1.72 2.26
C TYR A 157 -6.30 -2.32 3.01
N ILE A 158 -7.42 -2.53 2.32
CA ILE A 158 -8.57 -3.26 2.84
C ILE A 158 -8.60 -4.62 2.14
N ILE A 159 -8.39 -5.69 2.92
CA ILE A 159 -8.33 -7.04 2.39
C ILE A 159 -9.21 -7.98 3.21
N GLY A 160 -9.72 -9.03 2.59
CA GLY A 160 -10.53 -10.03 3.29
C GLY A 160 -11.12 -11.04 2.33
N SER A 161 -11.58 -12.16 2.89
CA SER A 161 -12.21 -13.24 2.13
C SER A 161 -13.46 -12.78 1.39
N LEU A 162 -13.93 -13.56 0.42
CA LEU A 162 -15.19 -13.28 -0.26
C LEU A 162 -16.34 -13.29 0.77
N GLY A 163 -17.23 -12.30 0.73
CA GLY A 163 -18.35 -12.20 1.67
C GLY A 163 -18.02 -11.61 3.05
N SER A 164 -16.74 -11.33 3.35
CA SER A 164 -16.31 -10.75 4.65
C SER A 164 -16.90 -9.39 5.03
N GLY A 165 -17.63 -8.73 4.13
CA GLY A 165 -18.20 -7.40 4.36
C GLY A 165 -17.28 -6.22 4.00
N LYS A 166 -16.05 -6.46 3.52
CA LYS A 166 -15.07 -5.41 3.19
C LYS A 166 -15.60 -4.23 2.34
N THR A 167 -16.47 -4.47 1.35
CA THR A 167 -17.09 -3.38 0.57
C THR A 167 -17.97 -2.48 1.44
N ARG A 168 -18.68 -3.03 2.43
CA ARG A 168 -19.47 -2.25 3.37
C ARG A 168 -18.60 -1.46 4.33
N LEU A 169 -17.47 -2.02 4.77
CA LEU A 169 -16.47 -1.28 5.53
C LEU A 169 -15.94 -0.09 4.71
N ALA A 170 -15.57 -0.32 3.44
CA ALA A 170 -15.07 0.71 2.54
C ALA A 170 -16.08 1.84 2.30
N LEU A 171 -17.35 1.51 2.04
CA LEU A 171 -18.42 2.49 1.93
C LEU A 171 -18.59 3.29 3.23
N ARG A 172 -18.59 2.61 4.37
CA ARG A 172 -18.72 3.27 5.67
C ARG A 172 -17.56 4.22 5.98
N LEU A 173 -16.34 3.86 5.59
CA LEU A 173 -15.18 4.73 5.68
C LEU A 173 -15.35 5.98 4.84
N ALA A 174 -15.80 5.85 3.59
CA ALA A 174 -16.04 7.00 2.71
C ALA A 174 -17.16 7.92 3.23
N GLU A 175 -18.21 7.37 3.84
CA GLU A 175 -19.29 8.16 4.46
C GLU A 175 -18.85 8.94 5.71
N THR A 176 -17.89 8.39 6.46
CA THR A 176 -17.53 8.94 7.78
C THR A 176 -16.30 9.85 7.70
N LEU A 177 -15.39 9.61 6.75
CA LEU A 177 -14.22 10.46 6.56
C LEU A 177 -14.65 11.81 5.95
N PRO A 178 -14.11 12.94 6.47
CA PRO A 178 -14.44 14.26 5.94
C PRO A 178 -14.08 14.36 4.46
N ASP A 179 -15.03 14.78 3.63
CA ASP A 179 -14.83 14.98 2.18
C ASP A 179 -14.19 13.76 1.49
N ALA A 180 -14.53 12.54 1.90
CA ALA A 180 -14.03 11.34 1.25
C ALA A 180 -14.96 10.87 0.13
N VAL A 181 -14.38 10.25 -0.90
CA VAL A 181 -15.13 9.68 -2.03
C VAL A 181 -14.87 8.19 -2.13
N PHE A 182 -15.94 7.43 -2.39
CA PHE A 182 -15.87 6.04 -2.78
C PHE A 182 -15.85 5.92 -4.31
N LEU A 183 -14.79 5.35 -4.85
CA LEU A 183 -14.61 5.04 -6.26
C LEU A 183 -14.88 3.54 -6.48
N GLY A 184 -16.12 3.22 -6.86
CA GLY A 184 -16.57 1.85 -7.09
C GLY A 184 -16.12 1.27 -8.43
N LEU A 185 -16.54 0.03 -8.72
CA LEU A 185 -16.29 -0.65 -10.00
C LEU A 185 -17.08 -0.01 -11.16
N ASP A 186 -18.16 0.69 -10.84
CA ASP A 186 -18.95 1.48 -11.77
C ASP A 186 -18.15 2.60 -12.44
N ARG A 187 -16.96 2.94 -11.92
CA ARG A 187 -16.01 3.86 -12.59
C ARG A 187 -15.67 3.46 -14.03
N LEU A 188 -15.78 2.17 -14.37
CA LEU A 188 -15.53 1.63 -15.70
C LEU A 188 -16.79 1.59 -16.59
N GLN A 189 -17.96 1.98 -16.05
CA GLN A 189 -19.18 2.08 -16.84
C GLN A 189 -19.04 3.19 -17.90
N ASP A 190 -19.75 2.99 -19.02
CA ASP A 190 -19.75 3.89 -20.17
C ASP A 190 -18.37 4.27 -20.70
N LYS A 191 -17.37 3.41 -20.46
CA LYS A 191 -15.98 3.69 -20.82
C LYS A 191 -15.37 4.93 -20.13
N GLY A 192 -15.76 5.17 -18.88
CA GLY A 192 -15.17 6.22 -18.06
C GLY A 192 -15.40 7.65 -18.58
N VAL A 193 -16.51 7.92 -19.27
CA VAL A 193 -16.82 9.24 -19.85
C VAL A 193 -16.61 10.38 -18.84
N ALA A 194 -17.03 10.20 -17.60
CA ALA A 194 -16.87 11.21 -16.55
C ALA A 194 -15.40 11.60 -16.34
N ALA A 195 -14.47 10.63 -16.32
CA ALA A 195 -13.05 10.89 -16.17
C ALA A 195 -12.49 11.60 -17.41
N LEU A 196 -12.91 11.19 -18.61
CA LEU A 196 -12.50 11.82 -19.87
C LEU A 196 -13.00 13.26 -19.98
N ASP A 197 -14.22 13.54 -19.54
CA ASP A 197 -14.79 14.89 -19.57
C ASP A 197 -14.10 15.81 -18.55
N LEU A 198 -13.70 15.30 -17.38
CA LEU A 198 -12.84 16.03 -16.45
C LEU A 198 -11.49 16.39 -17.08
N LEU A 199 -10.84 15.46 -17.79
CA LEU A 199 -9.58 15.73 -18.49
C LEU A 199 -9.72 16.78 -19.60
N LYS A 200 -10.87 16.84 -20.27
CA LYS A 200 -11.15 17.88 -21.28
C LYS A 200 -11.39 19.24 -20.62
N ALA A 201 -12.01 19.26 -19.44
CA ALA A 201 -12.35 20.48 -18.71
C ALA A 201 -11.15 21.08 -17.95
N ASP A 202 -10.22 20.25 -17.48
CA ASP A 202 -9.05 20.67 -16.69
C ASP A 202 -7.73 20.25 -17.35
N ALA A 203 -7.11 21.21 -18.04
CA ALA A 203 -5.82 21.03 -18.70
C ALA A 203 -4.67 20.79 -17.72
N THR A 204 -4.76 21.28 -16.47
CA THR A 204 -3.73 21.09 -15.45
C THR A 204 -3.76 19.66 -14.94
N LEU A 205 -4.96 19.16 -14.60
CA LEU A 205 -5.17 17.76 -14.26
C LEU A 205 -4.73 16.84 -15.39
N LYS A 206 -5.10 17.16 -16.63
CA LYS A 206 -4.64 16.40 -17.80
C LYS A 206 -3.12 16.31 -17.88
N SER A 207 -2.42 17.41 -17.69
CA SER A 207 -0.94 17.40 -17.71
C SER A 207 -0.36 16.53 -16.58
N ARG A 208 -0.97 16.50 -15.39
CA ARG A 208 -0.54 15.62 -14.29
C ARG A 208 -0.78 14.15 -14.63
N VAL A 209 -1.94 13.81 -15.17
CA VAL A 209 -2.29 12.44 -15.59
C VAL A 209 -1.38 11.97 -16.72
N ASP A 210 -1.14 12.78 -17.74
CA ASP A 210 -0.26 12.43 -18.86
C ASP A 210 1.17 12.11 -18.37
N ARG A 211 1.71 12.90 -17.43
CA ARG A 211 3.02 12.63 -16.81
C ARG A 211 3.02 11.34 -15.97
N ALA A 212 1.92 11.07 -15.26
CA ALA A 212 1.78 9.84 -14.49
C ALA A 212 1.72 8.61 -15.40
N VAL A 213 0.99 8.68 -16.51
CA VAL A 213 0.95 7.62 -17.54
C VAL A 213 2.33 7.41 -18.12
N GLU A 214 3.04 8.47 -18.53
CA GLU A 214 4.40 8.38 -19.07
C GLU A 214 5.35 7.69 -18.06
N TRP A 215 5.31 8.10 -16.80
CA TRP A 215 6.11 7.48 -15.74
C TRP A 215 5.79 5.99 -15.54
N LEU A 216 4.51 5.62 -15.58
CA LEU A 216 4.07 4.24 -15.43
C LEU A 216 4.47 3.38 -16.64
N VAL A 217 4.37 3.91 -17.85
CA VAL A 217 4.81 3.23 -19.08
C VAL A 217 6.33 3.03 -19.06
N ASP A 218 7.08 4.00 -18.55
CA ASP A 218 8.53 3.86 -18.30
C ASP A 218 8.86 2.73 -17.30
N GLU A 219 7.96 2.41 -16.37
CA GLU A 219 8.06 1.25 -15.46
C GLU A 219 7.56 -0.07 -16.09
N GLY A 220 7.09 -0.03 -17.34
CA GLY A 220 6.59 -1.18 -18.08
C GLY A 220 5.07 -1.40 -18.00
N ALA A 221 4.30 -0.44 -17.46
CA ALA A 221 2.85 -0.52 -17.46
C ALA A 221 2.27 -0.46 -18.88
N THR A 222 1.14 -1.13 -19.08
CA THR A 222 0.33 -1.02 -20.28
C THR A 222 -0.71 0.09 -20.08
N GLU A 223 -0.71 1.08 -20.96
CA GLU A 223 -1.75 2.11 -20.95
C GLU A 223 -3.12 1.47 -21.24
N SER A 224 -4.08 1.74 -20.36
CA SER A 224 -5.44 1.25 -20.49
C SER A 224 -6.44 2.28 -19.98
N GLU A 225 -7.69 2.14 -20.41
CA GLU A 225 -8.76 3.02 -19.96
C GLU A 225 -8.95 2.95 -18.43
N ALA A 226 -8.87 1.74 -17.86
CA ALA A 226 -8.95 1.50 -16.42
C ALA A 226 -7.83 2.22 -15.65
N LEU A 227 -6.60 2.20 -16.19
CA LEU A 227 -5.47 2.91 -15.61
C LEU A 227 -5.68 4.43 -15.64
N THR A 228 -6.10 4.97 -16.78
CA THR A 228 -6.35 6.41 -16.93
C THR A 228 -7.43 6.90 -15.99
N ILE A 229 -8.54 6.15 -15.82
CA ILE A 229 -9.62 6.51 -14.88
C ILE A 229 -9.11 6.54 -13.43
N LEU A 230 -8.27 5.59 -13.03
CA LEU A 230 -7.66 5.58 -11.70
C LEU A 230 -6.74 6.79 -11.51
N LEU A 231 -5.90 7.11 -12.48
CA LEU A 231 -4.98 8.25 -12.41
C LEU A 231 -5.71 9.58 -12.35
N VAL A 232 -6.83 9.73 -13.06
CA VAL A 232 -7.70 10.91 -12.92
C VAL A 232 -8.16 11.05 -11.47
N ALA A 233 -8.62 9.97 -10.85
CA ALA A 233 -9.04 10.01 -9.46
C ALA A 233 -7.88 10.25 -8.48
N PHE A 234 -6.67 9.75 -8.76
CA PHE A 234 -5.50 9.95 -7.88
C PHE A 234 -4.91 11.36 -8.01
N GLU A 235 -4.85 11.94 -9.22
CA GLU A 235 -4.24 13.25 -9.49
C GLU A 235 -5.21 14.44 -9.43
N ALA A 236 -6.52 14.20 -9.36
CA ALA A 236 -7.50 15.26 -9.20
C ALA A 236 -7.34 15.96 -7.84
N ASP A 237 -7.28 17.30 -7.88
CA ASP A 237 -7.48 18.13 -6.71
C ASP A 237 -8.92 17.86 -6.24
N GLY A 238 -9.08 17.19 -5.11
CA GLY A 238 -10.39 16.65 -4.77
C GLY A 238 -10.45 16.14 -3.33
N PRO A 239 -11.21 15.06 -3.08
CA PRO A 239 -11.60 14.65 -1.74
C PRO A 239 -10.41 14.52 -0.79
N ALA A 240 -10.61 14.83 0.49
CA ALA A 240 -9.56 14.72 1.50
C ALA A 240 -9.11 13.27 1.75
N ALA A 241 -9.87 12.26 1.30
CA ALA A 241 -9.46 10.86 1.21
C ALA A 241 -10.17 10.14 0.05
N LEU A 242 -9.53 9.12 -0.53
CA LEU A 242 -10.14 8.32 -1.60
C LEU A 242 -10.21 6.84 -1.20
N VAL A 243 -11.39 6.25 -1.33
CA VAL A 243 -11.61 4.81 -1.10
C VAL A 243 -11.88 4.13 -2.43
N VAL A 244 -11.03 3.20 -2.85
CA VAL A 244 -11.07 2.58 -4.17
C VAL A 244 -11.44 1.10 -4.05
N ASP A 245 -12.50 0.68 -4.73
CA ASP A 245 -12.87 -0.73 -4.84
C ASP A 245 -12.05 -1.46 -5.91
N MET A 246 -11.54 -2.64 -5.59
CA MET A 246 -10.59 -3.46 -6.38
C MET A 246 -9.70 -2.62 -7.30
N VAL A 247 -8.64 -2.03 -6.73
CA VAL A 247 -7.72 -1.15 -7.46
C VAL A 247 -7.08 -1.85 -8.68
N GLU A 248 -6.93 -3.17 -8.63
CA GLU A 248 -6.37 -4.01 -9.69
C GLU A 248 -7.31 -4.31 -10.88
N GLN A 249 -8.59 -3.93 -10.81
CA GLN A 249 -9.57 -4.31 -11.84
C GLN A 249 -9.15 -3.82 -13.23
N ASP A 250 -9.15 -4.74 -14.19
CA ASP A 250 -8.77 -4.53 -15.61
C ASP A 250 -7.35 -4.00 -15.82
N LEU A 251 -6.45 -4.23 -14.86
CA LEU A 251 -5.02 -3.99 -14.98
C LEU A 251 -4.28 -5.32 -15.07
N ASP A 252 -3.30 -5.44 -15.97
CA ASP A 252 -2.38 -6.57 -15.96
C ASP A 252 -1.40 -6.50 -14.77
N GLY A 253 -0.72 -7.60 -14.46
CA GLY A 253 0.16 -7.69 -13.30
C GLY A 253 1.32 -6.69 -13.32
N VAL A 254 1.90 -6.38 -14.48
CA VAL A 254 3.02 -5.43 -14.59
C VAL A 254 2.51 -4.02 -14.31
N THR A 255 1.36 -3.66 -14.87
CA THR A 255 0.68 -2.39 -14.61
C THR A 255 0.33 -2.22 -13.13
N GLN A 256 -0.09 -3.29 -12.45
CA GLN A 256 -0.35 -3.26 -11.00
C GLN A 256 0.92 -2.99 -10.18
N GLU A 257 2.04 -3.65 -10.51
CA GLU A 257 3.33 -3.42 -9.82
C GLU A 257 3.84 -1.99 -10.03
N ALA A 258 3.72 -1.46 -11.25
CA ALA A 258 4.06 -0.09 -11.57
C ALA A 258 3.16 0.90 -10.82
N LEU A 259 1.84 0.66 -10.80
CA LEU A 259 0.87 1.52 -10.11
C LEU A 259 1.16 1.61 -8.60
N ILE A 260 1.41 0.49 -7.92
CA ILE A 260 1.69 0.58 -6.49
C ILE A 260 3.03 1.26 -6.20
N THR A 261 4.01 1.08 -7.06
CA THR A 261 5.29 1.80 -6.96
C THR A 261 5.08 3.31 -7.11
N PHE A 262 4.28 3.73 -8.08
CA PHE A 262 3.89 5.13 -8.26
C PHE A 262 3.18 5.69 -7.03
N LEU A 263 2.19 4.96 -6.48
CA LEU A 263 1.44 5.39 -5.31
C LEU A 263 2.32 5.51 -4.06
N ARG A 264 3.30 4.62 -3.86
CA ARG A 264 4.26 4.71 -2.75
C ARG A 264 5.15 5.95 -2.86
N LEU A 265 5.62 6.29 -4.05
CA LEU A 265 6.39 7.52 -4.26
C LEU A 265 5.57 8.78 -3.93
N ARG A 266 4.28 8.77 -4.28
CA ARG A 266 3.35 9.86 -3.96
C ARG A 266 3.01 9.92 -2.46
N ALA A 267 2.86 8.76 -1.80
CA ALA A 267 2.61 8.67 -0.36
C ALA A 267 3.69 9.39 0.45
N SER A 268 4.97 9.19 0.10
CA SER A 268 6.11 9.87 0.74
C SER A 268 6.13 11.38 0.54
N ALA A 269 5.42 11.90 -0.47
CA ALA A 269 5.32 13.34 -0.76
C ALA A 269 4.16 14.04 -0.03
N GLY A 270 3.48 13.37 0.92
CA GLY A 270 2.44 13.97 1.75
C GLY A 270 1.07 14.08 1.06
N VAL A 271 0.75 13.15 0.15
CA VAL A 271 -0.55 13.10 -0.54
C VAL A 271 -1.66 12.63 0.42
N ARG A 272 -2.92 12.96 0.08
CA ARG A 272 -4.13 12.51 0.80
C ARG A 272 -4.15 10.98 1.02
N PRO A 273 -4.87 10.47 2.04
CA PRO A 273 -4.95 9.04 2.30
C PRO A 273 -5.75 8.31 1.22
N PHE A 274 -5.24 7.15 0.83
CA PHE A 274 -5.92 6.20 -0.04
C PHE A 274 -6.29 4.93 0.73
N PHE A 275 -7.52 4.47 0.57
CA PHE A 275 -8.01 3.19 1.05
C PHE A 275 -8.22 2.27 -0.15
N LEU A 276 -7.31 1.34 -0.36
CA LEU A 276 -7.27 0.47 -1.53
C LEU A 276 -7.82 -0.91 -1.16
N MET A 277 -8.98 -1.26 -1.69
CA MET A 277 -9.42 -2.65 -1.66
C MET A 277 -8.63 -3.44 -2.70
N THR A 278 -7.99 -4.53 -2.28
CA THR A 278 -7.22 -5.37 -3.20
C THR A 278 -7.15 -6.83 -2.75
N ARG A 279 -6.96 -7.73 -3.71
CA ARG A 279 -6.58 -9.14 -3.52
C ARG A 279 -5.33 -9.50 -4.35
N SER A 280 -4.70 -8.51 -4.95
CA SER A 280 -3.53 -8.72 -5.79
C SER A 280 -2.27 -8.70 -4.94
N SER A 281 -1.45 -9.74 -5.05
CA SER A 281 -0.10 -9.77 -4.50
C SER A 281 0.89 -8.88 -5.27
N ALA A 282 0.52 -8.39 -6.46
CA ALA A 282 1.29 -7.37 -7.18
C ALA A 282 1.10 -5.98 -6.55
N ILE A 283 -0.10 -5.70 -6.04
CA ILE A 283 -0.41 -4.46 -5.31
C ILE A 283 0.06 -4.57 -3.86
N LEU A 284 -0.37 -5.60 -3.14
CA LEU A 284 -0.06 -5.81 -1.72
C LEU A 284 1.02 -6.89 -1.56
N ASP A 285 2.29 -6.47 -1.61
CA ASP A 285 3.44 -7.31 -1.24
C ASP A 285 3.76 -7.11 0.24
N LEU A 286 3.48 -8.13 1.07
CA LEU A 286 3.71 -8.09 2.52
C LEU A 286 5.18 -7.88 2.91
N ALA A 287 6.12 -8.25 2.04
CA ALA A 287 7.54 -8.05 2.30
C ALA A 287 8.01 -6.62 2.01
N ALA A 288 7.18 -5.81 1.34
CA ALA A 288 7.52 -4.46 0.89
C ALA A 288 6.75 -3.35 1.62
N ILE A 289 5.96 -3.69 2.65
CA ILE A 289 5.14 -2.72 3.39
C ILE A 289 6.03 -1.78 4.19
N GLY A 290 5.94 -0.49 3.86
CA GLY A 290 6.66 0.59 4.54
C GLY A 290 5.91 1.22 5.73
N PRO A 291 6.50 2.25 6.36
CA PRO A 291 5.87 2.97 7.47
C PRO A 291 4.65 3.82 7.06
N ASP A 292 4.51 4.13 5.77
CA ASP A 292 3.39 4.91 5.21
C ASP A 292 2.25 4.02 4.70
N GLU A 293 2.28 2.75 5.08
CA GLU A 293 1.33 1.72 4.65
C GLU A 293 0.69 1.03 5.86
N ALA A 294 -0.59 0.71 5.75
CA ALA A 294 -1.32 -0.04 6.76
C ALA A 294 -2.24 -1.09 6.14
N ILE A 295 -2.49 -2.19 6.86
CA ILE A 295 -3.37 -3.26 6.41
C ILE A 295 -4.55 -3.38 7.37
N ILE A 296 -5.76 -3.38 6.82
CA ILE A 296 -7.01 -3.67 7.50
C ILE A 296 -7.57 -4.97 6.93
N LEU A 297 -7.63 -6.00 7.76
CA LEU A 297 -8.23 -7.28 7.43
C LEU A 297 -9.69 -7.29 7.85
N CYS A 298 -10.58 -7.67 6.92
CA CYS A 298 -11.93 -8.15 7.20
C CYS A 298 -11.90 -9.69 7.26
N PRO A 299 -11.92 -10.31 8.45
CA PRO A 299 -11.83 -11.76 8.58
C PRO A 299 -13.01 -12.50 7.96
N ALA A 300 -12.86 -13.82 7.81
CA ALA A 300 -13.99 -14.70 7.56
C ALA A 300 -14.96 -14.71 8.76
N ASN A 301 -16.17 -15.24 8.56
CA ASN A 301 -17.19 -15.40 9.61
C ASN A 301 -17.72 -14.11 10.25
N HIS A 302 -17.52 -12.96 9.60
CA HIS A 302 -18.01 -11.66 10.07
C HIS A 302 -17.47 -11.25 11.44
N SER A 303 -16.26 -11.69 11.81
CA SER A 303 -15.53 -11.07 12.91
C SER A 303 -15.18 -9.62 12.56
N ALA A 304 -15.10 -8.76 13.57
CA ALA A 304 -14.79 -7.34 13.38
C ALA A 304 -13.47 -7.15 12.58
N PRO A 305 -13.39 -6.12 11.72
CA PRO A 305 -12.15 -5.79 11.03
C PRO A 305 -11.02 -5.49 12.02
N VAL A 306 -9.79 -5.83 11.64
CA VAL A 306 -8.60 -5.64 12.49
C VAL A 306 -7.44 -5.09 11.68
N ARG A 307 -6.59 -4.26 12.32
CA ARG A 307 -5.29 -3.90 11.72
C ARG A 307 -4.34 -5.10 11.80
N VAL A 308 -3.59 -5.31 10.73
CA VAL A 308 -2.62 -6.40 10.62
C VAL A 308 -1.22 -5.83 10.46
N ALA A 309 -0.30 -6.28 11.30
CA ALA A 309 1.10 -5.95 11.14
C ALA A 309 1.74 -6.84 10.06
N PRO A 310 2.65 -6.30 9.22
CA PRO A 310 3.16 -6.99 8.04
C PRO A 310 4.34 -7.93 8.37
N TYR A 311 4.20 -8.78 9.39
CA TYR A 311 5.22 -9.78 9.72
C TYR A 311 4.60 -11.15 10.07
N PRO A 312 5.24 -12.26 9.67
CA PRO A 312 4.80 -13.61 10.04
C PRO A 312 4.57 -13.77 11.54
N GLY A 313 3.43 -14.36 11.90
CA GLY A 313 3.03 -14.55 13.30
C GLY A 313 2.26 -13.38 13.93
N ALA A 314 2.12 -12.22 13.26
CA ALA A 314 1.20 -11.19 13.71
C ALA A 314 -0.27 -11.66 13.61
N PRO A 315 -1.16 -11.24 14.54
CA PRO A 315 -2.58 -11.54 14.44
C PRO A 315 -3.15 -11.11 13.08
N GLY A 316 -3.80 -12.04 12.37
CA GLY A 316 -4.39 -11.81 11.05
C GLY A 316 -3.41 -11.90 9.86
N TYR A 317 -2.09 -11.98 10.08
CA TYR A 317 -1.10 -12.04 8.99
C TYR A 317 -1.34 -13.22 8.05
N GLU A 318 -1.52 -14.43 8.59
CA GLU A 318 -1.75 -15.64 7.78
C GLU A 318 -3.05 -15.58 6.98
N ALA A 319 -4.07 -14.90 7.51
CA ALA A 319 -5.34 -14.69 6.81
C ALA A 319 -5.17 -13.70 5.64
N VAL A 320 -4.36 -12.65 5.82
CA VAL A 320 -3.99 -11.73 4.74
C VAL A 320 -3.18 -12.47 3.66
N ALA A 321 -2.15 -13.22 4.06
CA ALA A 321 -1.32 -14.02 3.15
C ALA A 321 -2.18 -15.02 2.34
N THR A 322 -3.15 -15.66 3.00
CA THR A 322 -4.13 -16.54 2.35
C THR A 322 -5.00 -15.79 1.34
N CYS A 323 -5.43 -14.56 1.64
CA CYS A 323 -6.20 -13.74 0.70
C CYS A 323 -5.39 -13.33 -0.54
N LEU A 324 -4.07 -13.21 -0.41
CA LEU A 324 -3.14 -12.84 -1.49
C LEU A 324 -2.60 -14.05 -2.26
N ALA A 325 -2.79 -15.27 -1.76
CA ALA A 325 -2.39 -16.49 -2.44
C ALA A 325 -3.04 -16.62 -3.83
N THR A 326 -2.46 -17.43 -4.72
CA THR A 326 -2.97 -17.58 -6.10
C THR A 326 -4.43 -18.04 -6.13
N PRO A 327 -5.19 -17.76 -7.22
CA PRO A 327 -6.57 -18.22 -7.33
C PRO A 327 -6.75 -19.72 -7.06
N GLU A 328 -5.81 -20.57 -7.52
CA GLU A 328 -5.87 -22.02 -7.28
C GLU A 328 -5.68 -22.36 -5.80
N VAL A 329 -4.73 -21.70 -5.13
CA VAL A 329 -4.47 -21.90 -3.71
C VAL A 329 -5.67 -21.45 -2.88
N ARG A 330 -6.26 -20.29 -3.19
CA ARG A 330 -7.47 -19.80 -2.53
C ARG A 330 -8.66 -20.74 -2.73
N ALA A 331 -8.84 -21.24 -3.96
CA ALA A 331 -9.92 -22.17 -4.27
C ALA A 331 -9.72 -23.53 -3.57
N ARG A 332 -8.48 -23.95 -3.30
CA ARG A 332 -8.16 -25.15 -2.51
C ARG A 332 -8.45 -24.94 -1.03
N ILE A 333 -8.04 -23.80 -0.46
CA ILE A 333 -8.26 -23.46 0.95
C ILE A 333 -9.76 -23.31 1.25
N ALA A 334 -10.52 -22.64 0.37
CA ALA A 334 -11.97 -22.51 0.50
C ALA A 334 -12.74 -23.85 0.43
N ARG A 335 -12.09 -24.92 -0.05
CA ARG A 335 -12.67 -26.27 -0.19
C ARG A 335 -12.36 -27.22 0.97
N GLN A 336 -11.52 -26.84 1.94
CA GLN A 336 -11.31 -27.66 3.15
C GLN A 336 -12.42 -27.37 4.18
N PRO A 337 -13.28 -28.36 4.51
CA PRO A 337 -14.15 -28.25 5.68
C PRO A 337 -13.33 -28.50 6.95
N GLU A 338 -13.69 -27.84 8.05
CA GLU A 338 -13.15 -28.09 9.39
C GLU A 338 -13.33 -29.57 9.77
N THR A 339 -12.25 -30.34 9.79
CA THR A 339 -12.24 -31.71 10.34
C THR A 339 -11.05 -31.93 11.24
N THR A 340 -11.19 -31.55 12.50
CA THR A 340 -10.63 -32.29 13.65
C THR A 340 -11.45 -31.97 14.91
N ALA A 341 -12.64 -32.53 15.02
CA ALA A 341 -13.24 -32.83 16.32
C ALA A 341 -13.20 -34.35 16.46
N GLY A 342 -12.29 -34.83 17.32
CA GLY A 342 -12.11 -36.26 17.57
C GLY A 342 -13.36 -36.87 18.17
N GLU A 343 -13.82 -37.98 17.58
CA GLU A 343 -14.73 -38.91 18.21
C GLU A 343 -14.07 -39.49 19.47
N ALA A 344 -14.34 -38.89 20.62
CA ALA A 344 -14.21 -39.57 21.90
C ALA A 344 -15.48 -40.39 22.11
N THR A 345 -15.42 -41.67 21.77
CA THR A 345 -16.47 -42.65 22.10
C THR A 345 -16.54 -42.81 23.62
N ILE A 346 -17.46 -42.09 24.27
CA ILE A 346 -17.80 -42.32 25.68
C ILE A 346 -18.82 -43.46 25.71
N ASN A 347 -18.35 -44.61 26.20
CA ASN A 347 -19.12 -45.82 26.40
C ASN A 347 -19.90 -45.69 27.72
N THR A 348 -21.23 -45.55 27.66
CA THR A 348 -22.10 -45.50 28.86
C THR A 348 -22.82 -46.84 29.04
N PRO A 349 -22.69 -47.54 30.18
CA PRO A 349 -23.32 -48.83 30.39
C PRO A 349 -24.83 -48.70 30.68
N GLN A 350 -25.60 -49.63 30.09
CA GLN A 350 -27.04 -49.77 30.20
C GLN A 350 -27.48 -50.08 31.65
N THR A 351 -28.29 -49.20 32.23
CA THR A 351 -29.10 -49.51 33.43
C THR A 351 -30.47 -50.04 33.02
N HIS A 352 -30.73 -51.30 33.37
CA HIS A 352 -32.04 -51.95 33.33
C HIS A 352 -33.07 -51.19 34.18
N ALA A 353 -34.23 -50.88 33.60
CA ALA A 353 -35.45 -50.55 34.34
C ALA A 353 -36.38 -51.78 34.39
N PRO A 354 -37.08 -52.03 35.52
CA PRO A 354 -38.00 -53.15 35.66
C PRO A 354 -39.35 -52.86 34.97
N ARG A 355 -39.98 -53.93 34.45
CA ARG A 355 -41.35 -53.93 33.93
C ARG A 355 -42.35 -53.86 35.08
N ASP A 356 -43.35 -53.02 34.94
CA ASP A 356 -44.66 -53.22 35.56
C ASP A 356 -45.76 -53.10 34.49
N SER A 357 -46.70 -54.04 34.60
CA SER A 357 -47.96 -54.25 33.86
C SER A 357 -47.90 -54.87 32.46
#